data_AF-A0AAV5QME4-F1
#
_entry.id   AF-A0AAV5QME4-F1
#
_cell.length_a   1.000
_cell.length_b   1.000
_cell.length_c   1.000
_cell.angle_alpha   90.00
_cell.angle_beta   90.00
_cell.angle_gamma   90.00
#
_symmetry.space_group_name_H-M   'P 1'
#
loop_
_entity.id
_entity.type
_entity.pdbx_description
1 polymer ?
#
loop_
_entity_poly.entity_id
_entity_poly.type
_entity_poly.pdbx_seq_one_letter_code
_entity_poly.pdbx_strand_id
1 'polypeptide(L)'
;MKFVTAATLFSSFATGLTAPVKREEEPQYFGLVTIHSGSAFQYAGVYEVESHPHVFSVAGSEGEYANLTMQTDSSLTNANGRGIYVDPSTGEVGLVGEGQSPSTGFTIEENILSYNDAEAFSACPSGENKWSLTFNSTCIGGTGVRLYAVSA
;
A
#
# COMPACT_ATOMS: atom_id res chain seq x y z
N MET A 1 0.14 -30.08 -77.22
CA MET A 1 0.90 -29.23 -76.28
C MET A 1 -0.10 -28.34 -75.55
N LYS A 2 -0.47 -28.72 -74.31
CA LYS A 2 -0.26 -27.99 -73.03
C LYS A 2 -0.97 -26.61 -72.99
N PHE A 3 -2.13 -26.48 -72.31
CA PHE A 3 -2.34 -26.10 -70.88
C PHE A 3 -2.06 -24.57 -70.67
N VAL A 4 -2.84 -23.71 -69.98
CA VAL A 4 -3.70 -23.79 -68.78
C VAL A 4 -4.63 -22.54 -68.72
N THR A 5 -5.85 -22.72 -68.18
CA THR A 5 -6.77 -21.67 -67.70
C THR A 5 -6.37 -21.20 -66.29
N ALA A 6 -6.16 -19.89 -66.07
CA ALA A 6 -5.88 -19.34 -64.74
C ALA A 6 -7.17 -18.75 -64.12
N ALA A 7 -7.64 -19.37 -63.03
CA ALA A 7 -8.71 -18.85 -62.19
C ALA A 7 -8.11 -18.02 -61.03
N THR A 8 -8.53 -16.77 -60.90
CA THR A 8 -8.09 -15.85 -59.85
C THR A 8 -8.97 -16.03 -58.61
N LEU A 9 -8.38 -16.50 -57.51
CA LEU A 9 -9.02 -16.57 -56.20
C LEU A 9 -8.85 -15.24 -55.46
N PHE A 10 -9.95 -14.58 -55.11
CA PHE A 10 -9.96 -13.46 -54.17
C PHE A 10 -10.08 -14.01 -52.73
N SER A 11 -9.07 -13.76 -51.91
CA SER A 11 -9.07 -14.07 -50.48
C SER A 11 -9.56 -12.83 -49.72
N SER A 12 -10.73 -12.95 -49.07
CA SER A 12 -11.27 -11.92 -48.18
C SER A 12 -10.64 -12.07 -46.78
N PHE A 13 -9.88 -11.08 -46.35
CA PHE A 13 -9.43 -10.98 -44.96
C PHE A 13 -10.53 -10.35 -44.11
N ALA A 14 -11.04 -11.11 -43.13
CA ALA A 14 -11.90 -10.59 -42.08
C ALA A 14 -11.02 -9.92 -41.01
N THR A 15 -11.16 -8.61 -40.85
CA THR A 15 -10.54 -7.84 -39.76
C THR A 15 -11.29 -8.10 -38.46
N GLY A 16 -10.71 -8.92 -37.58
CA GLY A 16 -11.21 -9.11 -36.22
C GLY A 16 -10.93 -7.86 -35.37
N LEU A 17 -11.99 -7.22 -34.87
CA LEU A 17 -11.92 -6.23 -33.80
C LEU A 17 -11.60 -6.97 -32.49
N THR A 18 -10.35 -6.94 -32.04
CA THR A 18 -10.00 -7.36 -30.68
C THR A 18 -10.43 -6.27 -29.72
N ALA A 19 -11.42 -6.56 -28.87
CA ALA A 19 -11.76 -5.71 -27.72
C ALA A 19 -10.51 -5.50 -26.84
N PRO A 20 -10.36 -4.32 -26.19
CA PRO A 20 -9.25 -4.10 -25.27
C PRO A 20 -9.34 -5.12 -24.13
N VAL A 21 -8.31 -5.96 -24.01
CA VAL A 21 -8.12 -6.83 -22.85
C VAL A 21 -7.96 -5.91 -21.64
N LYS A 22 -8.95 -5.92 -20.75
CA LYS A 22 -8.86 -5.28 -19.44
C LYS A 22 -7.76 -6.00 -18.67
N ARG A 23 -6.58 -5.39 -18.59
CA ARG A 23 -5.45 -5.94 -17.83
C ARG A 23 -5.88 -5.91 -16.36
N GLU A 24 -6.05 -7.07 -15.74
CA GLU A 24 -6.17 -7.15 -14.28
C GLU A 24 -4.89 -6.52 -13.72
N GLU A 25 -5.04 -5.48 -12.90
CA GLU A 25 -3.90 -4.92 -12.18
C GLU A 25 -3.47 -5.96 -11.14
N GLU A 26 -2.25 -6.47 -11.31
CA GLU A 26 -1.65 -7.38 -10.34
C GLU A 26 -1.57 -6.67 -8.98
N PRO A 27 -1.88 -7.36 -7.86
CA PRO A 27 -1.85 -6.76 -6.53
C PRO A 27 -0.46 -6.19 -6.24
N GLN A 28 -0.39 -4.90 -5.90
CA GLN A 28 0.85 -4.23 -5.56
C GLN A 28 1.26 -4.61 -4.14
N TYR A 29 2.28 -5.46 -4.01
CA TYR A 29 2.90 -5.85 -2.74
C TYR A 29 4.09 -4.93 -2.42
N PHE A 30 4.13 -4.39 -1.22
CA PHE A 30 5.17 -3.46 -0.78
C PHE A 30 5.32 -3.47 0.73
N GLY A 31 6.50 -3.06 1.19
CA GLY A 31 6.72 -2.73 2.60
C GLY A 31 6.80 -1.23 2.81
N LEU A 32 6.88 -0.81 4.08
CA LEU A 32 6.87 0.61 4.44
C LEU A 32 8.14 1.03 5.21
N VAL A 33 8.83 2.03 4.67
CA VAL A 33 9.84 2.80 5.41
C VAL A 33 9.37 4.22 5.62
N THR A 34 9.85 4.85 6.69
CA THR A 34 9.65 6.26 6.96
C THR A 34 10.70 7.13 6.26
N ILE A 35 10.31 8.33 5.86
CA ILE A 35 11.21 9.37 5.32
C ILE A 35 11.03 10.63 6.16
N HIS A 36 12.10 10.99 6.89
CA HIS A 36 12.24 12.28 7.54
C HIS A 36 13.73 12.60 7.74
N SER A 37 14.29 13.38 6.82
CA SER A 37 15.72 13.69 6.80
C SER A 37 16.16 14.40 8.09
N GLY A 38 17.30 14.00 8.64
CA GLY A 38 17.84 14.57 9.87
C GLY A 38 17.23 14.04 11.17
N SER A 39 16.39 12.99 11.11
CA SER A 39 15.85 12.32 12.30
C SER A 39 16.24 10.85 12.40
N ALA A 40 16.01 10.26 13.57
CA ALA A 40 16.13 8.82 13.79
C ALA A 40 15.14 7.98 12.94
N PHE A 41 14.14 8.62 12.31
CA PHE A 41 13.14 7.97 11.47
C PHE A 41 13.48 8.05 9.98
N GLN A 42 14.70 8.46 9.61
CA GLN A 42 15.10 8.37 8.21
C GLN A 42 15.33 6.89 7.82
N TYR A 43 14.51 6.37 6.91
CA TYR A 43 14.49 4.97 6.46
C TYR A 43 14.18 3.95 7.56
N ALA A 44 13.53 4.37 8.66
CA ALA A 44 13.13 3.43 9.68
C ALA A 44 11.92 2.61 9.22
N GLY A 45 11.93 1.31 9.52
CA GLY A 45 10.86 0.39 9.14
C GLY A 45 9.57 0.63 9.91
N VAL A 46 8.46 0.17 9.33
CA VAL A 46 7.16 0.05 10.00
C VAL A 46 6.89 -1.44 10.26
N TYR A 47 6.43 -1.76 11.46
CA TYR A 47 6.30 -3.14 11.94
C TYR A 47 4.90 -3.45 12.51
N GLU A 48 4.43 -4.66 12.22
CA GLU A 48 3.28 -5.30 12.84
C GLU A 48 3.74 -6.02 14.11
N VAL A 49 3.20 -5.64 15.27
CA VAL A 49 3.54 -6.26 16.55
C VAL A 49 2.32 -6.99 17.12
N GLU A 50 2.47 -8.28 17.37
CA GLU A 50 1.38 -9.15 17.81
C GLU A 50 0.76 -8.73 19.16
N SER A 51 1.58 -8.17 20.07
CA SER A 51 1.11 -7.74 21.39
C SER A 51 0.24 -6.47 21.36
N HIS A 52 0.26 -5.72 20.25
CA HIS A 52 -0.55 -4.52 20.06
C HIS A 52 -0.92 -4.34 18.56
N PRO A 53 -1.74 -5.25 18.00
CA PRO A 53 -1.98 -5.31 16.56
C PRO A 53 -2.76 -4.10 16.02
N HIS A 54 -3.41 -3.34 16.90
CA HIS A 54 -4.19 -2.15 16.55
C HIS A 54 -3.34 -0.93 16.22
N VAL A 55 -2.02 -0.99 16.45
CA VAL A 55 -1.09 0.10 16.15
C VAL A 55 0.25 -0.44 15.67
N PHE A 56 0.72 0.06 14.54
CA PHE A 56 2.02 -0.28 13.99
C PHE A 56 3.14 0.44 14.73
N SER A 57 4.26 -0.25 14.88
CA SER A 57 5.48 0.34 15.40
C SER A 57 6.27 1.03 14.29
N VAL A 58 6.90 2.15 14.61
CA VAL A 58 7.90 2.81 13.77
C VAL A 58 9.27 2.61 14.40
N ALA A 59 10.23 2.16 13.60
CA ALA A 59 11.55 1.75 14.06
C ALA A 59 11.52 0.57 15.06
N GLY A 60 12.69 0.26 15.62
CA GLY A 60 12.85 -0.88 16.52
C GLY A 60 13.07 -2.21 15.77
N SER A 61 13.00 -3.30 16.51
CA SER A 61 13.21 -4.67 16.01
C SER A 61 12.15 -5.65 16.50
N GLU A 62 11.06 -5.14 17.08
CA GLU A 62 9.95 -5.93 17.58
C GLU A 62 8.92 -6.10 16.46
N GLY A 63 8.38 -7.31 16.31
CA GLY A 63 7.36 -7.61 15.32
C GLY A 63 7.91 -7.95 13.95
N GLU A 64 6.98 -8.13 13.02
CA GLU A 64 7.24 -8.42 11.62
C GLU A 64 7.16 -7.14 10.79
N TYR A 65 7.92 -7.05 9.70
CA TYR A 65 7.85 -5.88 8.83
C TYR A 65 6.45 -5.76 8.19
N ALA A 66 5.88 -4.56 8.19
CA ALA A 66 4.55 -4.30 7.63
C ALA A 66 4.59 -4.45 6.11
N ASN A 67 4.17 -5.63 5.66
CA ASN A 67 4.09 -6.02 4.26
C ASN A 67 2.64 -5.96 3.80
N LEU A 68 2.36 -4.99 2.94
CA LEU A 68 1.01 -4.58 2.59
C LEU A 68 0.72 -4.80 1.11
N THR A 69 -0.56 -4.99 0.84
CA THR A 69 -1.12 -5.09 -0.51
C THR A 69 -2.18 -4.02 -0.70
N MET A 70 -2.07 -3.24 -1.77
CA MET A 70 -3.11 -2.29 -2.20
C MET A 70 -4.27 -3.05 -2.83
N GLN A 71 -5.49 -2.76 -2.36
CA GLN A 71 -6.73 -3.32 -2.88
C GLN A 71 -7.39 -2.37 -3.89
N THR A 72 -8.30 -2.89 -4.72
CA THR A 72 -8.99 -2.10 -5.76
C THR A 72 -9.92 -1.01 -5.22
N ASP A 73 -10.33 -1.09 -3.95
CA ASP A 73 -11.15 -0.10 -3.25
C ASP A 73 -10.34 0.91 -2.45
N SER A 74 -9.02 0.98 -2.70
CA SER A 74 -8.09 1.84 -1.95
C SER A 74 -8.01 1.52 -0.46
N SER A 75 -8.33 0.29 -0.06
CA SER A 75 -7.94 -0.26 1.24
C SER A 75 -6.58 -0.96 1.15
N LEU A 76 -5.98 -1.20 2.33
CA LEU A 76 -4.75 -2.00 2.45
C LEU A 76 -5.03 -3.28 3.24
N THR A 77 -4.31 -4.34 2.91
CA THR A 77 -4.27 -5.58 3.70
C THR A 77 -2.83 -5.98 4.00
N ASN A 78 -2.58 -6.61 5.13
CA ASN A 78 -1.28 -7.25 5.37
C ASN A 78 -1.13 -8.58 4.59
N ALA A 79 0.03 -9.22 4.74
CA ALA A 79 0.35 -10.52 4.13
C ALA A 79 -0.63 -11.66 4.50
N ASN A 80 -1.39 -11.52 5.60
CA ASN A 80 -2.40 -12.48 6.04
C ASN A 80 -3.81 -12.13 5.55
N GLY A 81 -3.97 -11.09 4.74
CA GLY A 81 -5.26 -10.61 4.24
C GLY A 81 -6.09 -9.84 5.27
N ARG A 82 -5.51 -9.47 6.42
CA ARG A 82 -6.18 -8.63 7.42
C ARG A 82 -6.08 -7.17 7.01
N GLY A 83 -7.20 -6.45 7.02
CA GLY A 83 -7.24 -5.05 6.60
C GLY A 83 -6.53 -4.11 7.56
N ILE A 84 -6.14 -2.95 7.02
CA ILE A 84 -5.56 -1.84 7.79
C ILE A 84 -6.67 -0.86 8.19
N TYR A 85 -6.60 -0.37 9.42
CA TYR A 85 -7.51 0.60 10.00
C TYR A 85 -6.75 1.83 10.46
N VAL A 86 -7.29 3.01 10.16
CA VAL A 86 -6.89 4.29 10.71
C VAL A 86 -7.98 4.72 11.70
N ASP A 87 -7.65 4.74 12.99
CA ASP A 87 -8.59 5.12 14.03
C ASP A 87 -8.95 6.61 13.91
N PRO A 88 -10.23 6.98 13.71
CA PRO A 88 -10.62 8.37 13.51
C PRO A 88 -10.56 9.21 14.79
N SER A 89 -10.46 8.59 15.96
CA SER A 89 -10.40 9.25 17.27
C SER A 89 -8.95 9.48 17.72
N THR A 90 -8.05 8.52 17.48
CA THR A 90 -6.64 8.61 17.92
C THR A 90 -5.67 8.90 16.78
N GLY A 91 -6.05 8.59 15.55
CA GLY A 91 -5.19 8.60 14.38
C GLY A 91 -4.27 7.37 14.29
N GLU A 92 -4.33 6.42 15.22
CA GLU A 92 -3.47 5.24 15.18
C GLU A 92 -3.71 4.41 13.92
N VAL A 93 -2.62 3.91 13.33
CA VAL A 93 -2.66 3.09 12.13
C VAL A 93 -2.25 1.68 12.49
N GLY A 94 -3.09 0.69 12.23
CA GLY A 94 -2.80 -0.71 12.52
C GLY A 94 -3.77 -1.69 11.87
N LEU A 95 -3.81 -2.93 12.35
CA LEU A 95 -4.73 -3.95 11.84
C LEU A 95 -6.14 -3.73 12.36
N VAL A 96 -7.13 -4.00 11.50
CA VAL A 96 -8.56 -4.03 11.83
C VAL A 96 -8.82 -4.90 13.06
N GLY A 97 -9.39 -4.33 14.11
CA GLY A 97 -9.88 -5.02 15.30
C GLY A 97 -11.32 -5.53 15.19
N GLU A 98 -11.85 -6.05 16.30
CA GLU A 98 -13.24 -6.54 16.34
C GLU A 98 -14.24 -5.41 16.08
N GLY A 99 -15.20 -5.66 15.18
CA GLY A 99 -16.23 -4.68 14.82
C GLY A 99 -15.74 -3.50 13.96
N GLN A 100 -14.45 -3.45 13.61
CA GLN A 100 -13.90 -2.46 12.70
C GLN A 100 -13.95 -2.96 11.25
N SER A 101 -14.00 -2.03 10.31
CA SER A 101 -13.84 -2.30 8.87
C SER A 101 -12.55 -1.67 8.37
N PRO A 102 -11.89 -2.22 7.33
CA PRO A 102 -10.69 -1.61 6.77
C PRO A 102 -10.95 -0.16 6.34
N SER A 103 -9.97 0.71 6.57
CA SER A 103 -10.00 2.08 6.07
C SER A 103 -9.76 2.08 4.55
N THR A 104 -10.56 2.86 3.83
CA THR A 104 -10.39 3.12 2.40
C THR A 104 -9.89 4.55 2.17
N GLY A 105 -9.25 4.80 1.03
CA GLY A 105 -8.67 6.11 0.69
C GLY A 105 -7.15 6.15 0.76
N PHE A 106 -6.48 5.00 0.82
CA PHE A 106 -5.05 4.91 0.63
C PHE A 106 -4.68 5.05 -0.84
N THR A 107 -3.64 5.82 -1.13
CA THR A 107 -3.08 5.97 -2.48
C THR A 107 -1.56 5.90 -2.42
N ILE A 108 -0.94 5.43 -3.50
CA ILE A 108 0.51 5.46 -3.68
C ILE A 108 0.83 6.23 -4.95
N GLU A 109 1.50 7.37 -4.80
CA GLU A 109 1.99 8.20 -5.90
C GLU A 109 3.49 8.40 -5.73
N GLU A 110 4.28 8.12 -6.77
CA GLU A 110 5.75 8.22 -6.72
C GLU A 110 6.38 7.45 -5.52
N ASN A 111 5.77 6.31 -5.16
CA ASN A 111 6.10 5.48 -3.99
C ASN A 111 5.82 6.14 -2.63
N ILE A 112 5.10 7.25 -2.56
CA ILE A 112 4.66 7.84 -1.31
C ILE A 112 3.25 7.38 -1.00
N LEU A 113 3.05 6.77 0.17
CA LEU A 113 1.74 6.40 0.67
C LEU A 113 1.06 7.64 1.27
N SER A 114 -0.16 7.91 0.82
CA SER A 114 -1.05 8.90 1.40
C SER A 114 -2.36 8.25 1.85
N TYR A 115 -3.08 8.93 2.75
CA TYR A 115 -4.42 8.52 3.16
C TYR A 115 -5.35 9.74 3.11
N ASN A 116 -6.47 9.63 2.39
CA ASN A 116 -7.39 10.74 2.11
C ASN A 116 -6.66 11.99 1.58
N ASP A 117 -5.81 11.78 0.56
CA ASP A 117 -5.03 12.82 -0.13
C ASP A 117 -4.02 13.58 0.76
N ALA A 118 -3.65 13.00 1.90
CA ALA A 118 -2.69 13.60 2.82
C ALA A 118 -1.55 12.64 3.21
N GLU A 119 -0.33 13.19 3.26
CA GLU A 119 0.89 12.52 3.75
C GLU A 119 1.12 12.85 5.25
N ALA A 120 0.04 12.90 6.05
CA ALA A 120 0.05 13.43 7.41
C ALA A 120 0.42 12.38 8.48
N PHE A 121 1.40 11.52 8.21
CA PHE A 121 1.82 10.48 9.17
C PHE A 121 2.79 11.02 10.21
N SER A 122 2.82 10.42 11.39
CA SER A 122 3.73 10.75 12.47
C SER A 122 4.16 9.51 13.25
N ALA A 123 5.44 9.49 13.64
CA ALA A 123 5.98 8.57 14.64
C ALA A 123 5.80 9.20 16.03
N CYS A 124 4.89 8.64 16.81
CA CYS A 124 4.51 9.14 18.14
C CYS A 124 5.13 8.31 19.25
N PRO A 125 5.84 8.91 20.23
CA PRO A 125 6.36 8.15 21.37
C PRO A 125 5.25 7.38 22.10
N SER A 126 5.46 6.09 22.31
CA SER A 126 4.51 5.17 22.98
C SER A 126 5.14 4.36 24.11
N GLY A 127 6.40 4.66 24.43
CA GLY A 127 7.17 4.05 25.52
C GLY A 127 8.64 4.44 25.42
N GLU A 128 9.47 3.87 26.29
CA GLU A 128 10.91 4.06 26.21
C GLU A 128 11.46 3.48 24.91
N ASN A 129 11.98 4.35 24.04
CA ASN A 129 12.47 3.99 22.70
C ASN A 129 11.47 3.21 21.84
N LYS A 130 10.17 3.52 21.99
CA LYS A 130 9.08 2.93 21.19
C LYS A 130 8.25 4.04 20.57
N TRP A 131 7.88 3.86 19.31
CA TRP A 131 7.09 4.82 18.55
C TRP A 131 5.96 4.12 17.80
N SER A 132 4.77 4.69 17.89
CA SER A 132 3.57 4.26 17.19
C SER A 132 3.34 5.07 15.93
N LEU A 133 2.86 4.43 14.86
CA LEU A 133 2.45 5.11 13.64
C LEU A 133 1.05 5.71 13.83
N THR A 134 0.94 7.00 13.50
CA THR A 134 -0.33 7.73 13.54
C THR A 134 -0.53 8.54 12.26
N PHE A 135 -1.77 8.89 11.96
CA PHE A 135 -2.19 9.74 10.85
C PHE A 135 -3.00 10.92 11.37
N ASN A 136 -2.67 12.14 10.91
CA ASN A 136 -3.34 13.39 11.27
C ASN A 136 -3.53 13.58 12.80
N SER A 137 -2.59 13.06 13.57
CA SER A 137 -2.61 13.11 15.03
C SER A 137 -1.42 13.92 15.53
N THR A 138 -1.63 14.70 16.58
CA THR A 138 -0.56 15.45 17.26
C THR A 138 -0.30 14.83 18.62
N CYS A 139 0.92 14.38 18.84
CA CYS A 139 1.39 13.84 20.12
C CYS A 139 2.61 14.63 20.61
N ILE A 140 2.79 14.72 21.93
CA ILE A 140 3.96 15.39 22.51
C ILE A 140 5.21 14.58 22.17
N GLY A 141 6.18 15.23 21.51
CA GLY A 141 7.42 14.58 21.06
C GLY A 141 7.27 13.76 19.77
N GLY A 142 6.13 13.86 19.08
CA GLY A 142 5.93 13.25 17.77
C GLY A 142 6.82 13.84 16.69
N THR A 143 7.22 13.02 15.73
CA THR A 143 7.91 13.46 14.52
C THR A 143 7.06 13.12 13.30
N GLY A 144 6.70 14.13 12.50
CA GLY A 144 6.01 13.92 11.24
C GLY A 144 6.89 13.15 10.26
N VAL A 145 6.37 12.09 9.65
CA VAL A 145 7.12 11.23 8.71
C VAL A 145 6.33 11.07 7.43
N ARG A 146 7.01 10.95 6.30
CA ARG A 146 6.40 10.43 5.07
C ARG A 146 6.57 8.93 5.03
N LEU A 147 5.63 8.21 4.43
CA LEU A 147 5.70 6.77 4.26
C LEU A 147 6.06 6.44 2.81
N TYR A 148 7.16 5.73 2.62
CA TYR A 148 7.64 5.31 1.31
C TYR A 148 7.41 3.82 1.13
N ALA A 149 6.67 3.47 0.09
CA ALA A 149 6.42 2.11 -0.35
C ALA A 149 7.69 1.56 -1.03
N VAL A 150 8.29 0.54 -0.44
CA VAL A 150 9.43 -0.18 -1.03
C VAL A 150 8.92 -1.50 -1.61
N SER A 151 9.39 -1.87 -2.81
CA SER A 151 9.12 -3.21 -3.35
C SER A 151 9.64 -4.25 -2.36
N ALA A 152 8.74 -5.11 -1.88
CA ALA A 152 9.05 -6.16 -0.92
C ALA A 152 9.35 -7.50 -1.61
#